data_AF-H4F312-F1
#
_entry.id   AF-H4F312-F1
#
_cell.length_a   1.000
_cell.length_b   1.000
_cell.length_c   1.000
_cell.angle_alpha   90.00
_cell.angle_beta   90.00
_cell.angle_gamma   90.00
#
_symmetry.space_group_name_H-M   'P 1'
#
loop_
_entity.id
_entity.type
_entity.pdbx_description
1 polymer ?
#
loop_
_entity_poly.entity_id
_entity_poly.type
_entity_poly.pdbx_seq_one_letter_code
_entity_poly.pdbx_strand_id
1 'polypeptide(L)'
;MTIMNRTEEKLAALNQPKPWSGVNAYRSDPLLVDLTSTLARSLRDEYDVVGKYVTSPEAQELARMANASPPQLRTHGVRGERLDVTEYHPAYHALMRRSMSSGLHCSVWENQTDARGHEHKARAVRYFLTAQLESGHLCPLTMTSASVAALVASPAVQKEWTPKILSRKYDSANKPPMQKSAVTIGMGMTEKQGGTDVRANITSGERVGEGIYRLSGHKWFMSAPMSDAFVMLAQTRDGMGCFLVPRLLEDGSANGLEFQRLKDKIGNRSNASSEVEFDEAFGFLLGTPGDGVRTILDMVTLTRLDCALASAGMMRASMAEAVHHVRGRTVFGKKLIDQPLMTRVLADMALDVAAATALAFRLADSFDRARENPVDAAYARVMTPVVKYWICKIAPGLIYEAMESIGGSGYVEERPIARHYREAPVNAIWEGSGNVMALDVLRVLNRGKDLFETLFAGLERDLGASGKKTVEVLRAATALAERDEGAGRLLIEQLALAAGAAELYRLGAGKIADAFLETRLAGGWRHTYGVLDARFDARYVLDLLYPAAT
;
A
#
# COMPACT_ATOMS: atom_id res chain seq x y z
N MET A 1 -23.54 -31.08 -7.11
CA MET A 1 -22.89 -31.97 -6.14
C MET A 1 -21.51 -32.33 -6.67
N THR A 2 -20.50 -31.59 -6.27
CA THR A 2 -19.11 -31.86 -6.68
C THR A 2 -18.61 -33.03 -5.85
N ILE A 3 -18.15 -34.10 -6.51
CA ILE A 3 -17.58 -35.29 -5.86
C ILE A 3 -16.41 -34.80 -5.01
N MET A 4 -16.55 -34.85 -3.67
CA MET A 4 -15.43 -34.58 -2.78
C MET A 4 -14.38 -35.67 -3.01
N ASN A 5 -13.14 -35.28 -3.27
CA ASN A 5 -12.04 -36.25 -3.36
C ASN A 5 -11.86 -36.92 -1.98
N ARG A 6 -11.55 -38.21 -1.95
CA ARG A 6 -11.38 -39.05 -0.75
C ARG A 6 -10.44 -38.44 0.31
N THR A 7 -9.50 -37.58 -0.10
CA THR A 7 -8.62 -36.83 0.82
C THR A 7 -9.38 -35.74 1.58
N GLU A 8 -10.25 -34.98 0.92
CA GLU A 8 -11.05 -33.91 1.54
C GLU A 8 -12.05 -34.47 2.54
N GLU A 9 -12.65 -35.63 2.25
CA GLU A 9 -13.54 -36.33 3.18
C GLU A 9 -12.79 -36.74 4.47
N LYS A 10 -11.57 -37.27 4.34
CA LYS A 10 -10.72 -37.60 5.49
C LYS A 10 -10.35 -36.37 6.31
N LEU A 11 -9.95 -35.27 5.67
CA LEU A 11 -9.60 -34.03 6.36
C LEU A 11 -10.81 -33.41 7.07
N ALA A 12 -11.98 -33.41 6.42
CA ALA A 12 -13.22 -32.96 7.03
C ALA A 12 -13.62 -33.81 8.24
N ALA A 13 -13.46 -35.14 8.17
CA ALA A 13 -13.66 -36.05 9.30
C ALA A 13 -12.69 -35.77 10.47
N LEU A 14 -11.50 -35.26 10.16
CA LEU A 14 -10.50 -34.77 11.14
C LEU A 14 -10.71 -33.31 11.54
N ASN A 15 -11.89 -32.74 11.26
CA ASN A 15 -12.27 -31.37 11.61
C ASN A 15 -11.36 -30.30 10.99
N GLN A 16 -10.75 -30.57 9.83
CA GLN A 16 -9.90 -29.61 9.12
C GLN A 16 -10.75 -28.80 8.12
N PRO A 17 -10.86 -27.47 8.31
CA PRO A 17 -11.49 -26.60 7.31
C PRO A 17 -10.71 -26.60 6.01
N LYS A 18 -11.40 -26.38 4.89
CA LYS A 18 -10.75 -26.15 3.61
C LYS A 18 -9.91 -24.85 3.66
N PRO A 19 -8.82 -24.75 2.89
CA PRO A 19 -8.13 -23.48 2.70
C PRO A 19 -9.02 -22.44 2.02
N TRP A 20 -8.80 -21.17 2.33
CA TRP A 20 -9.38 -20.05 1.57
C TRP A 20 -8.66 -19.90 0.23
N SER A 21 -9.08 -20.72 -0.74
CA SER A 21 -8.47 -20.82 -2.07
C SER A 21 -9.55 -21.12 -3.12
N GLY A 22 -9.38 -20.58 -4.33
CA GLY A 22 -10.33 -20.71 -5.44
C GLY A 22 -11.61 -19.87 -5.27
N VAL A 23 -11.68 -19.01 -4.25
CA VAL A 23 -12.82 -18.12 -4.00
C VAL A 23 -12.60 -16.78 -4.68
N ASN A 24 -13.60 -16.26 -5.39
CA ASN A 24 -13.46 -14.92 -5.99
C ASN A 24 -13.41 -13.83 -4.90
N ALA A 25 -12.21 -13.31 -4.61
CA ALA A 25 -11.98 -12.32 -3.56
C ALA A 25 -12.82 -11.04 -3.75
N TYR A 26 -13.03 -10.60 -4.99
CA TYR A 26 -13.85 -9.44 -5.31
C TYR A 26 -15.33 -9.70 -5.01
N ARG A 27 -15.91 -10.80 -5.53
CA ARG A 27 -17.34 -11.11 -5.27
C ARG A 27 -17.63 -11.47 -3.82
N SER A 28 -16.65 -12.02 -3.11
CA SER A 28 -16.79 -12.36 -1.69
C SER A 28 -16.68 -11.15 -0.75
N ASP A 29 -16.46 -9.95 -1.30
CA ASP A 29 -16.35 -8.69 -0.57
C ASP A 29 -17.47 -7.74 -0.95
N PRO A 30 -18.64 -7.80 -0.27
CA PRO A 30 -19.77 -6.93 -0.55
C PRO A 30 -19.42 -5.44 -0.48
N LEU A 31 -18.57 -5.04 0.47
CA LEU A 31 -18.14 -3.65 0.60
C LEU A 31 -17.36 -3.19 -0.63
N LEU A 32 -16.43 -4.01 -1.13
CA LEU A 32 -15.69 -3.70 -2.36
C LEU A 32 -16.59 -3.69 -3.61
N VAL A 33 -17.58 -4.59 -3.68
CA VAL A 33 -18.58 -4.60 -4.75
C VAL A 33 -19.41 -3.30 -4.73
N ASP A 34 -19.87 -2.88 -3.56
CA ASP A 34 -20.63 -1.64 -3.40
C ASP A 34 -19.80 -0.41 -3.75
N LEU A 35 -18.54 -0.36 -3.29
CA LEU A 35 -17.58 0.71 -3.61
C LEU A 35 -17.33 0.89 -5.11
N THR A 36 -17.48 -0.19 -5.89
CA THR A 36 -17.19 -0.23 -7.34
C THR A 36 -18.46 -0.25 -8.20
N SER A 37 -19.64 -0.18 -7.58
CA SER A 37 -20.95 -0.22 -8.25
C SER A 37 -21.14 0.87 -9.30
N THR A 38 -20.51 2.04 -9.11
CA THR A 38 -20.61 3.18 -10.03
C THR A 38 -19.59 3.16 -11.17
N LEU A 39 -18.61 2.24 -11.17
CA LEU A 39 -17.58 2.18 -12.20
C LEU A 39 -18.12 1.62 -13.53
N ALA A 40 -17.32 1.63 -14.60
CA ALA A 40 -17.71 0.97 -15.84
C ALA A 40 -17.87 -0.55 -15.66
N ARG A 41 -18.78 -1.17 -16.43
CA ARG A 41 -19.01 -2.62 -16.38
C ARG A 41 -17.76 -3.42 -16.76
N SER A 42 -17.03 -2.96 -17.77
CA SER A 42 -15.76 -3.55 -18.22
C SER A 42 -14.72 -3.61 -17.10
N LEU A 43 -14.60 -2.56 -16.29
CA LEU A 43 -13.73 -2.55 -15.12
C LEU A 43 -14.18 -3.57 -14.07
N ARG A 44 -15.48 -3.65 -13.77
CA ARG A 44 -16.01 -4.66 -12.84
C ARG A 44 -15.81 -6.10 -13.33
N ASP A 45 -15.96 -6.34 -14.63
CA ASP A 45 -15.70 -7.64 -15.24
C ASP A 45 -14.19 -7.99 -15.12
N GLU A 46 -13.30 -7.01 -15.23
CA GLU A 46 -11.87 -7.20 -14.94
C GLU A 46 -11.63 -7.53 -13.45
N TYR A 47 -12.27 -6.83 -12.52
CA TYR A 47 -12.12 -7.09 -11.08
C TYR A 47 -12.60 -8.49 -10.70
N ASP A 48 -13.60 -9.03 -11.39
CA ASP A 48 -14.00 -10.42 -11.27
C ASP A 48 -12.87 -11.39 -11.60
N VAL A 49 -12.16 -11.14 -12.70
CA VAL A 49 -11.02 -11.95 -13.15
C VAL A 49 -9.86 -11.82 -12.16
N VAL A 50 -9.56 -10.60 -11.70
CA VAL A 50 -8.53 -10.36 -10.68
C VAL A 50 -8.88 -11.07 -9.38
N GLY A 51 -10.12 -10.94 -8.91
CA GLY A 51 -10.62 -11.55 -7.68
C GLY A 51 -10.53 -13.07 -7.69
N LYS A 52 -10.80 -13.73 -8.82
CA LYS A 52 -10.56 -15.18 -8.99
C LYS A 52 -9.08 -15.54 -8.98
N TYR A 53 -8.25 -14.74 -9.64
CA TYR A 53 -6.82 -15.01 -9.74
C TYR A 53 -6.13 -14.94 -8.38
N VAL A 54 -6.39 -13.91 -7.57
CA VAL A 54 -5.61 -13.65 -6.34
C VAL A 54 -5.78 -14.72 -5.26
N THR A 55 -6.76 -15.60 -5.39
CA THR A 55 -6.96 -16.75 -4.50
C THR A 55 -6.76 -18.09 -5.21
N SER A 56 -6.39 -18.10 -6.50
CA SER A 56 -6.20 -19.35 -7.24
C SER A 56 -5.00 -20.11 -6.67
N PRO A 57 -5.04 -21.45 -6.63
CA PRO A 57 -3.91 -22.25 -6.12
C PRO A 57 -2.58 -21.91 -6.82
N GLU A 58 -2.63 -21.68 -8.14
CA GLU A 58 -1.46 -21.35 -8.95
C GLU A 58 -0.88 -19.99 -8.58
N ALA A 59 -1.73 -18.99 -8.39
CA ALA A 59 -1.29 -17.66 -7.98
C ALA A 59 -0.70 -17.67 -6.57
N GLN A 60 -1.37 -18.35 -5.63
CA GLN A 60 -0.88 -18.51 -4.25
C GLN A 60 0.50 -19.18 -4.22
N GLU A 61 0.73 -20.16 -5.09
CA GLU A 61 2.02 -20.82 -5.22
C GLU A 61 3.10 -19.91 -5.82
N LEU A 62 2.77 -19.08 -6.82
CA LEU A 62 3.69 -18.05 -7.32
C LEU A 62 4.11 -17.10 -6.18
N ALA A 63 3.14 -16.65 -5.38
CA ALA A 63 3.39 -15.75 -4.27
C ALA A 63 4.26 -16.39 -3.18
N ARG A 64 4.03 -17.68 -2.88
CA ARG A 64 4.87 -18.47 -1.96
C ARG A 64 6.29 -18.61 -2.49
N MET A 65 6.46 -19.06 -3.74
CA MET A 65 7.78 -19.23 -4.36
C MET A 65 8.58 -17.93 -4.42
N ALA A 66 7.94 -16.80 -4.75
CA ALA A 66 8.60 -15.50 -4.78
C ALA A 66 9.15 -15.07 -3.41
N ASN A 67 8.50 -15.46 -2.31
CA ASN A 67 8.91 -15.10 -0.95
C ASN A 67 9.82 -16.13 -0.28
N ALA A 68 9.65 -17.41 -0.60
CA ALA A 68 10.48 -18.52 -0.10
C ALA A 68 11.85 -18.58 -0.80
N SER A 69 11.93 -18.09 -2.03
CA SER A 69 13.16 -17.99 -2.83
C SER A 69 13.56 -16.51 -2.99
N PRO A 70 14.10 -15.87 -1.93
CA PRO A 70 14.42 -14.45 -1.97
C PRO A 70 15.48 -14.15 -3.04
N PRO A 71 15.50 -12.91 -3.58
CA PRO A 71 16.44 -12.52 -4.63
C PRO A 71 17.90 -12.62 -4.17
N GLN A 72 18.80 -12.89 -5.11
CA GLN A 72 20.23 -13.05 -4.85
C GLN A 72 21.03 -11.98 -5.59
N LEU A 73 21.89 -11.26 -4.87
CA LEU A 73 22.78 -10.28 -5.49
C LEU A 73 24.05 -10.96 -5.98
N ARG A 74 24.39 -10.70 -7.25
CA ARG A 74 25.64 -11.06 -7.88
C ARG A 74 26.42 -9.79 -8.20
N THR A 75 27.35 -9.46 -7.31
CA THR A 75 28.23 -8.29 -7.49
C THR A 75 29.25 -8.53 -8.59
N HIS A 76 29.75 -9.76 -8.74
CA HIS A 76 30.81 -10.09 -9.69
C HIS A 76 30.49 -11.32 -10.55
N GLY A 77 31.10 -11.34 -11.74
CA GLY A 77 31.10 -12.46 -12.67
C GLY A 77 32.23 -13.45 -12.41
N VAL A 78 32.28 -14.50 -13.22
CA VAL A 78 33.24 -15.60 -13.06
C VAL A 78 34.68 -15.19 -13.35
N ARG A 79 34.91 -14.07 -14.04
CA ARG A 79 36.25 -13.53 -14.32
C ARG A 79 36.65 -12.40 -13.35
N GLY A 80 35.82 -12.13 -12.35
CA GLY A 80 36.02 -11.02 -11.41
C GLY A 80 35.59 -9.66 -11.94
N GLU A 81 34.91 -9.59 -13.09
CA GLU A 81 34.29 -8.35 -13.55
C GLU A 81 33.09 -8.00 -12.68
N ARG A 82 32.86 -6.72 -12.42
CA ARG A 82 31.67 -6.27 -11.69
C ARG A 82 30.42 -6.38 -12.57
N LEU A 83 29.32 -6.92 -12.02
CA LEU A 83 28.04 -7.13 -12.70
C LEU A 83 26.91 -6.28 -12.12
N ASP A 84 26.81 -6.21 -10.79
CA ASP A 84 25.74 -5.52 -10.06
C ASP A 84 24.32 -5.95 -10.49
N VAL A 85 24.11 -7.28 -10.57
CA VAL A 85 22.82 -7.88 -10.98
C VAL A 85 22.16 -8.59 -9.80
N THR A 86 20.87 -8.36 -9.61
CA THR A 86 20.05 -9.15 -8.68
C THR A 86 19.22 -10.16 -9.46
N GLU A 87 19.40 -11.43 -9.16
CA GLU A 87 18.63 -12.54 -9.72
C GLU A 87 17.38 -12.80 -8.89
N TYR A 88 16.24 -12.97 -9.56
CA TYR A 88 14.95 -13.26 -8.93
C TYR A 88 14.45 -14.63 -9.37
N HIS A 89 13.67 -15.28 -8.50
CA HIS A 89 12.95 -16.48 -8.86
C HIS A 89 11.94 -16.19 -10.00
N PRO A 90 11.72 -17.09 -10.99
CA PRO A 90 10.78 -16.87 -12.10
C PRO A 90 9.36 -16.48 -11.67
N ALA A 91 8.94 -16.90 -10.49
CA ALA A 91 7.65 -16.50 -9.92
C ALA A 91 7.50 -14.98 -9.73
N TYR A 92 8.57 -14.28 -9.32
CA TYR A 92 8.58 -12.82 -9.22
C TYR A 92 8.33 -12.18 -10.59
N HIS A 93 9.01 -12.67 -11.63
CA HIS A 93 8.84 -12.18 -13.00
C HIS A 93 7.43 -12.45 -13.55
N ALA A 94 6.78 -13.55 -13.17
CA ALA A 94 5.40 -13.84 -13.54
C ALA A 94 4.42 -12.87 -12.89
N LEU A 95 4.58 -12.58 -11.59
CA LEU A 95 3.79 -11.59 -10.87
C LEU A 95 3.95 -10.19 -11.46
N MET A 96 5.20 -9.75 -11.67
CA MET A 96 5.52 -8.47 -12.34
C MET A 96 4.86 -8.37 -13.71
N ARG A 97 5.00 -9.40 -14.56
CA ARG A 97 4.41 -9.41 -15.91
C ARG A 97 2.90 -9.23 -15.88
N ARG A 98 2.20 -9.97 -15.03
CA ARG A 98 0.75 -9.85 -14.91
C ARG A 98 0.35 -8.47 -14.40
N SER A 99 0.99 -7.99 -13.35
CA SER A 99 0.65 -6.72 -12.72
C SER A 99 0.96 -5.50 -13.58
N MET A 100 2.04 -5.55 -14.39
CA MET A 100 2.28 -4.52 -15.42
C MET A 100 1.27 -4.61 -16.56
N SER A 101 0.85 -5.81 -16.97
CA SER A 101 -0.15 -5.97 -18.03
C SER A 101 -1.54 -5.41 -17.63
N SER A 102 -1.91 -5.51 -16.35
CA SER A 102 -3.11 -4.88 -15.81
C SER A 102 -2.95 -3.36 -15.58
N GLY A 103 -1.74 -2.83 -15.74
CA GLY A 103 -1.44 -1.41 -15.64
C GLY A 103 -1.27 -0.90 -14.21
N LEU A 104 -0.93 -1.74 -13.23
CA LEU A 104 -0.71 -1.30 -11.84
C LEU A 104 0.38 -0.23 -11.70
N HIS A 105 1.32 -0.14 -12.64
CA HIS A 105 2.36 0.89 -12.65
C HIS A 105 2.01 2.14 -13.46
N CYS A 106 0.97 2.11 -14.31
CA CYS A 106 0.78 3.17 -15.30
C CYS A 106 -0.66 3.67 -15.46
N SER A 107 -1.70 2.92 -15.05
CA SER A 107 -3.08 3.18 -15.48
C SER A 107 -3.63 4.54 -15.07
N VAL A 108 -3.11 5.16 -14.00
CA VAL A 108 -3.53 6.50 -13.56
C VAL A 108 -3.05 7.62 -14.49
N TRP A 109 -2.06 7.33 -15.34
CA TRP A 109 -1.47 8.28 -16.29
C TRP A 109 -1.91 8.00 -17.73
N GLU A 110 -2.69 6.93 -17.94
CA GLU A 110 -3.24 6.57 -19.24
C GLU A 110 -4.60 7.24 -19.44
N ASN A 111 -4.88 7.66 -20.67
CA ASN A 111 -6.22 8.17 -21.01
C ASN A 111 -7.16 7.00 -21.34
N GLN A 112 -7.61 6.27 -20.32
CA GLN A 112 -8.54 5.16 -20.47
C GLN A 112 -9.99 5.63 -20.40
N THR A 113 -10.75 5.44 -21.49
CA THR A 113 -12.16 5.87 -21.56
C THR A 113 -13.00 5.35 -20.40
N ASP A 114 -12.86 4.07 -20.05
CA ASP A 114 -13.68 3.41 -19.03
C ASP A 114 -13.35 3.81 -17.59
N ALA A 115 -12.17 4.41 -17.37
CA ALA A 115 -11.71 4.85 -16.06
C ALA A 115 -11.66 6.38 -15.92
N ARG A 116 -12.16 7.12 -16.92
CA ARG A 116 -12.07 8.59 -16.95
C ARG A 116 -12.78 9.21 -15.74
N GLY A 117 -12.05 10.00 -14.96
CA GLY A 117 -12.53 10.62 -13.70
C GLY A 117 -12.57 9.65 -12.50
N HIS A 118 -12.02 8.45 -12.66
CA HIS A 118 -11.94 7.37 -11.68
C HIS A 118 -10.61 6.61 -11.78
N GLU A 119 -9.56 7.26 -12.30
CA GLU A 119 -8.28 6.65 -12.62
C GLU A 119 -7.62 6.03 -11.37
N HIS A 120 -7.54 6.79 -10.28
CA HIS A 120 -7.00 6.36 -8.99
C HIS A 120 -7.90 5.31 -8.35
N LYS A 121 -9.23 5.50 -8.33
CA LYS A 121 -10.15 4.49 -7.79
C LYS A 121 -10.05 3.16 -8.54
N ALA A 122 -10.05 3.20 -9.87
CA ALA A 122 -10.02 2.01 -10.69
C ALA A 122 -8.69 1.23 -10.52
N ARG A 123 -7.57 1.96 -10.38
CA ARG A 123 -6.28 1.36 -10.03
C ARG A 123 -6.28 0.80 -8.61
N ALA A 124 -6.89 1.51 -7.65
CA ALA A 124 -6.96 1.12 -6.26
C ALA A 124 -7.62 -0.25 -6.04
N VAL A 125 -8.67 -0.59 -6.80
CA VAL A 125 -9.31 -1.92 -6.76
C VAL A 125 -8.32 -3.02 -7.13
N ARG A 126 -7.61 -2.85 -8.25
CA ARG A 126 -6.61 -3.81 -8.73
C ARG A 126 -5.48 -3.98 -7.72
N TYR A 127 -5.04 -2.87 -7.14
CA TYR A 127 -3.95 -2.83 -6.17
C TYR A 127 -4.36 -3.52 -4.85
N PHE A 128 -5.53 -3.17 -4.31
CA PHE A 128 -6.12 -3.77 -3.11
C PHE A 128 -6.27 -5.29 -3.26
N LEU A 129 -6.84 -5.77 -4.37
CA LEU A 129 -6.98 -7.20 -4.64
C LEU A 129 -5.63 -7.90 -4.78
N THR A 130 -4.67 -7.29 -5.49
CA THR A 130 -3.34 -7.90 -5.71
C THR A 130 -2.54 -7.99 -4.41
N ALA A 131 -2.69 -7.02 -3.50
CA ALA A 131 -2.06 -7.05 -2.19
C ALA A 131 -2.57 -8.18 -1.28
N GLN A 132 -3.75 -8.75 -1.57
CA GLN A 132 -4.26 -9.96 -0.90
C GLN A 132 -3.45 -11.21 -1.25
N LEU A 133 -2.71 -11.19 -2.35
CA LEU A 133 -1.92 -12.30 -2.87
C LEU A 133 -0.44 -12.16 -2.54
N GLU A 134 0.18 -11.07 -3.00
CA GLU A 134 1.62 -10.86 -2.92
C GLU A 134 1.93 -9.36 -2.98
N SER A 135 2.58 -8.83 -1.93
CA SER A 135 2.83 -7.39 -1.78
C SER A 135 4.24 -6.95 -2.15
N GLY A 136 5.24 -7.83 -2.18
CA GLY A 136 6.61 -7.42 -2.45
C GLY A 136 6.81 -6.90 -3.87
N HIS A 137 6.26 -7.58 -4.88
CA HIS A 137 6.35 -7.11 -6.27
C HIS A 137 5.54 -5.81 -6.52
N LEU A 138 4.68 -5.38 -5.59
CA LEU A 138 3.97 -4.11 -5.71
C LEU A 138 4.90 -2.91 -5.50
N CYS A 139 6.00 -3.07 -4.76
CA CYS A 139 6.97 -2.01 -4.51
C CYS A 139 7.49 -1.33 -5.79
N PRO A 140 8.07 -2.04 -6.78
CA PRO A 140 8.48 -1.41 -8.05
C PRO A 140 7.32 -0.81 -8.84
N LEU A 141 6.11 -1.36 -8.76
CA LEU A 141 4.94 -0.84 -9.49
C LEU A 141 4.46 0.49 -8.91
N THR A 142 4.42 0.60 -7.58
CA THR A 142 4.12 1.84 -6.88
C THR A 142 5.15 2.91 -7.19
N MET A 143 6.44 2.58 -7.09
CA MET A 143 7.51 3.55 -7.39
C MET A 143 7.48 4.00 -8.84
N THR A 144 7.27 3.07 -9.77
CA THR A 144 7.16 3.36 -11.20
C THR A 144 5.97 4.29 -11.47
N SER A 145 4.79 4.01 -10.92
CA SER A 145 3.62 4.87 -11.08
C SER A 145 3.86 6.25 -10.49
N ALA A 146 4.31 6.33 -9.24
CA ALA A 146 4.51 7.60 -8.56
C ALA A 146 5.60 8.46 -9.21
N SER A 147 6.63 7.86 -9.80
CA SER A 147 7.76 8.56 -10.43
C SER A 147 7.33 9.53 -11.54
N VAL A 148 6.24 9.24 -12.25
CA VAL A 148 5.72 10.11 -13.32
C VAL A 148 5.44 11.51 -12.78
N ALA A 149 4.96 11.64 -11.54
CA ALA A 149 4.72 12.94 -10.88
C ALA A 149 6.02 13.76 -10.70
N ALA A 150 7.14 13.11 -10.39
CA ALA A 150 8.44 13.78 -10.28
C ALA A 150 8.99 14.16 -11.67
N LEU A 151 8.76 13.32 -12.68
CA LEU A 151 9.21 13.57 -14.05
C LEU A 151 8.55 14.78 -14.70
N VAL A 152 7.31 15.13 -14.32
CA VAL A 152 6.60 16.35 -14.80
C VAL A 152 7.42 17.62 -14.56
N ALA A 153 8.29 17.64 -13.54
CA ALA A 153 9.15 18.79 -13.26
C ALA A 153 10.26 19.00 -14.31
N SER A 154 10.50 18.05 -15.23
CA SER A 154 11.48 18.17 -16.31
C SER A 154 10.88 17.65 -17.64
N PRO A 155 10.30 18.54 -18.47
CA PRO A 155 9.59 18.15 -19.69
C PRO A 155 10.44 17.33 -20.69
N ALA A 156 11.75 17.59 -20.76
CA ALA A 156 12.66 16.84 -21.62
C ALA A 156 12.78 15.37 -21.16
N VAL A 157 13.06 15.15 -19.88
CA VAL A 157 13.14 13.80 -19.29
C VAL A 157 11.77 13.11 -19.37
N GLN A 158 10.68 13.83 -19.07
CA GLN A 158 9.34 13.28 -19.16
C GLN A 158 9.02 12.76 -20.56
N LYS A 159 9.30 13.55 -21.61
CA LYS A 159 9.02 13.19 -23.00
C LYS A 159 9.71 11.90 -23.43
N GLU A 160 10.94 11.69 -22.97
CA GLU A 160 11.75 10.53 -23.32
C GLU A 160 11.35 9.27 -22.53
N TRP A 161 11.18 9.40 -21.21
CA TRP A 161 11.02 8.24 -20.33
C TRP A 161 9.57 7.78 -20.16
N THR A 162 8.61 8.72 -20.15
CA THR A 162 7.19 8.39 -19.88
C THR A 162 6.62 7.34 -20.85
N PRO A 163 6.88 7.39 -22.17
CA PRO A 163 6.37 6.35 -23.08
C PRO A 163 6.82 4.92 -22.72
N LYS A 164 8.04 4.76 -22.19
CA LYS A 164 8.56 3.46 -21.75
C LYS A 164 7.99 3.05 -20.38
N ILE A 165 7.79 4.02 -19.49
CA ILE A 165 7.17 3.82 -18.16
C ILE A 165 5.71 3.36 -18.33
N LEU A 166 4.97 3.98 -19.25
CA LEU A 166 3.55 3.67 -19.48
C LEU A 166 3.32 2.40 -20.32
N SER A 167 4.37 1.76 -20.80
CA SER A 167 4.25 0.47 -21.49
C SER A 167 3.75 -0.61 -20.53
N ARG A 168 2.67 -1.31 -20.91
CA ARG A 168 2.10 -2.44 -20.15
C ARG A 168 2.86 -3.77 -20.33
N LYS A 169 4.02 -3.74 -21.00
CA LYS A 169 4.92 -4.90 -21.12
C LYS A 169 5.79 -4.99 -19.88
N TYR A 170 6.28 -6.20 -19.57
CA TYR A 170 7.33 -6.39 -18.58
C TYR A 170 8.61 -6.87 -19.27
N ASP A 171 9.70 -6.16 -19.03
CA ASP A 171 10.99 -6.40 -19.62
C ASP A 171 12.05 -6.52 -18.53
N SER A 172 12.53 -7.73 -18.29
CA SER A 172 13.58 -8.02 -17.29
C SER A 172 14.98 -8.07 -17.91
N ALA A 173 15.13 -7.79 -19.21
CA ALA A 173 16.43 -7.83 -19.85
C ALA A 173 17.38 -6.79 -19.25
N ASN A 174 18.63 -7.18 -19.05
CA ASN A 174 19.69 -6.29 -18.58
C ASN A 174 20.26 -5.48 -19.76
N LYS A 175 19.47 -4.51 -20.24
CA LYS A 175 19.78 -3.65 -21.39
C LYS A 175 19.58 -2.18 -21.03
N PRO A 176 20.18 -1.24 -21.78
CA PRO A 176 19.92 0.18 -21.62
C PRO A 176 18.41 0.49 -21.66
N PRO A 177 17.92 1.42 -20.82
CA PRO A 177 16.49 1.71 -20.68
C PRO A 177 15.77 1.97 -22.01
N MET A 178 16.38 2.77 -22.90
CA MET A 178 15.78 3.14 -24.18
C MET A 178 15.71 1.99 -25.20
N GLN A 179 16.49 0.93 -25.00
CA GLN A 179 16.47 -0.29 -25.82
C GLN A 179 15.44 -1.33 -25.34
N LYS A 180 14.82 -1.12 -24.17
CA LYS A 180 13.83 -2.04 -23.60
C LYS A 180 12.42 -1.73 -24.09
N SER A 181 11.53 -2.72 -23.99
CA SER A 181 10.12 -2.58 -24.35
C SER A 181 9.26 -1.89 -23.28
N ALA A 182 9.73 -1.87 -22.04
CA ALA A 182 9.16 -1.17 -20.91
C ALA A 182 10.26 -0.91 -19.87
N VAL A 183 10.04 0.07 -19.00
CA VAL A 183 10.96 0.35 -17.88
C VAL A 183 10.23 0.44 -16.55
N THR A 184 10.97 0.19 -15.48
CA THR A 184 10.54 0.39 -14.09
C THR A 184 11.46 1.40 -13.40
N ILE A 185 10.89 2.19 -12.51
CA ILE A 185 11.59 3.29 -11.83
C ILE A 185 11.58 3.02 -10.31
N GLY A 186 12.76 3.03 -9.71
CA GLY A 186 12.94 2.93 -8.26
C GLY A 186 13.13 4.29 -7.58
N MET A 187 13.41 4.27 -6.29
CA MET A 187 13.71 5.47 -5.50
C MET A 187 14.96 5.27 -4.65
N GLY A 188 15.82 6.29 -4.60
CA GLY A 188 17.04 6.34 -3.80
C GLY A 188 17.05 7.60 -2.93
N MET A 189 16.37 7.55 -1.78
CA MET A 189 16.22 8.71 -0.89
C MET A 189 17.04 8.56 0.40
N THR A 190 16.81 7.46 1.12
CA THR A 190 17.36 7.22 2.47
C THR A 190 18.87 6.99 2.45
N GLU A 191 19.59 7.67 3.34
CA GLU A 191 21.01 7.44 3.61
C GLU A 191 21.23 6.88 5.02
N LYS A 192 22.45 6.38 5.30
CA LYS A 192 22.84 5.75 6.56
C LYS A 192 22.47 6.61 7.79
N GLN A 193 22.64 7.93 7.68
CA GLN A 193 22.38 8.91 8.74
C GLN A 193 20.90 9.29 8.89
N GLY A 194 20.04 8.99 7.92
CA GLY A 194 18.62 9.34 8.02
C GLY A 194 17.81 9.08 6.74
N GLY A 195 16.58 8.59 6.93
CA GLY A 195 15.56 8.49 5.86
C GLY A 195 14.44 9.51 5.99
N THR A 196 14.16 10.00 7.20
CA THR A 196 13.15 11.05 7.43
C THR A 196 13.72 12.43 7.16
N ASP A 197 14.90 12.73 7.72
CA ASP A 197 15.59 13.99 7.46
C ASP A 197 16.45 13.88 6.21
N VAL A 198 15.78 13.84 5.04
CA VAL A 198 16.48 13.79 3.74
C VAL A 198 17.38 15.00 3.51
N ARG A 199 17.17 16.12 4.22
CA ARG A 199 18.04 17.31 4.12
C ARG A 199 19.43 17.07 4.69
N ALA A 200 19.58 16.08 5.58
CA ALA A 200 20.87 15.63 6.09
C ALA A 200 21.62 14.68 5.14
N ASN A 201 21.10 14.42 3.93
CA ASN A 201 21.80 13.64 2.91
C ASN A 201 23.15 14.29 2.56
N ILE A 202 24.15 13.45 2.34
CA ILE A 202 25.52 13.84 2.00
C ILE A 202 25.93 13.40 0.59
N THR A 203 25.12 12.60 -0.11
CA THR A 203 25.33 12.35 -1.54
C THR A 203 25.47 13.70 -2.27
N SER A 204 26.54 13.89 -3.02
CA SER A 204 26.81 15.11 -3.77
C SER A 204 26.44 14.96 -5.24
N GLY A 205 26.05 16.05 -5.88
CA GLY A 205 25.82 16.17 -7.32
C GLY A 205 26.60 17.35 -7.89
N GLU A 206 27.56 17.07 -8.78
CA GLU A 206 28.31 18.08 -9.54
C GLU A 206 27.75 18.23 -10.95
N ARG A 207 27.51 19.48 -11.37
CA ARG A 207 26.98 19.77 -12.71
C ARG A 207 28.06 19.55 -13.76
N VAL A 208 27.78 18.71 -14.76
CA VAL A 208 28.69 18.43 -15.89
C VAL A 208 28.11 18.78 -17.26
N GLY A 209 26.83 19.16 -17.30
CA GLY A 209 26.15 19.61 -18.52
C GLY A 209 24.82 20.31 -18.21
N GLU A 210 24.10 20.67 -19.26
CA GLU A 210 22.76 21.25 -19.12
C GLU A 210 21.79 20.19 -18.56
N GLY A 211 21.40 20.34 -17.28
CA GLY A 211 20.54 19.37 -16.60
C GLY A 211 21.20 18.02 -16.27
N ILE A 212 22.50 17.87 -16.54
CA ILE A 212 23.26 16.62 -16.33
C ILE A 212 24.25 16.80 -15.18
N TYR A 213 24.24 15.86 -14.26
CA TYR A 213 25.08 15.84 -13.07
C TYR A 213 25.79 14.51 -12.93
N ARG A 214 26.94 14.54 -12.23
CA ARG A 214 27.59 13.35 -11.68
C ARG A 214 27.35 13.30 -10.20
N LEU A 215 26.86 12.16 -9.73
CA LEU A 215 26.49 11.92 -8.36
C LEU A 215 27.50 10.96 -7.73
N SER A 216 27.94 11.27 -6.51
CA SER A 216 28.77 10.39 -5.68
C SER A 216 28.23 10.33 -4.26
N GLY A 217 28.16 9.13 -3.69
CA GLY A 217 27.60 8.91 -2.36
C GLY A 217 27.05 7.50 -2.18
N HIS A 218 25.99 7.38 -1.37
CA HIS A 218 25.35 6.10 -1.09
C HIS A 218 23.86 6.25 -0.84
N LYS A 219 23.10 5.17 -1.08
CA LYS A 219 21.74 5.00 -0.56
C LYS A 219 21.65 3.74 0.28
N TRP A 220 21.10 3.91 1.47
CA TRP A 220 21.06 2.85 2.48
C TRP A 220 19.93 1.87 2.25
N PHE A 221 18.80 2.31 1.69
CA PHE A 221 17.72 1.45 1.25
C PHE A 221 17.32 1.84 -0.16
N MET A 222 17.63 0.98 -1.14
CA MET A 222 17.19 1.14 -2.52
C MET A 222 16.51 -0.16 -2.98
N SER A 223 15.18 -0.15 -2.91
CA SER A 223 14.33 -1.27 -3.32
C SER A 223 14.25 -1.40 -4.84
N ALA A 224 14.01 -2.62 -5.30
CA ALA A 224 14.02 -2.99 -6.72
C ALA A 224 15.30 -2.53 -7.43
N PRO A 225 16.49 -3.04 -7.04
CA PRO A 225 17.78 -2.66 -7.62
C PRO A 225 17.89 -2.94 -9.13
N MET A 226 17.02 -3.78 -9.69
CA MET A 226 16.94 -4.04 -11.13
C MET A 226 16.03 -3.09 -11.89
N SER A 227 15.46 -2.07 -11.24
CA SER A 227 14.82 -0.94 -11.92
C SER A 227 15.80 -0.30 -12.91
N ASP A 228 15.24 0.31 -13.95
CA ASP A 228 16.00 0.85 -15.07
C ASP A 228 16.60 2.22 -14.76
N ALA A 229 15.94 2.96 -13.87
CA ALA A 229 16.43 4.19 -13.28
C ALA A 229 15.86 4.40 -11.87
N PHE A 230 16.41 5.36 -11.15
CA PHE A 230 16.01 5.71 -9.80
C PHE A 230 15.80 7.21 -9.66
N VAL A 231 14.72 7.62 -9.02
CA VAL A 231 14.57 9.00 -8.54
C VAL A 231 15.40 9.15 -7.27
N MET A 232 16.46 9.95 -7.31
CA MET A 232 17.43 10.14 -6.22
C MET A 232 17.54 11.59 -5.76
N LEU A 233 17.81 11.79 -4.48
CA LEU A 233 18.14 13.10 -3.91
C LEU A 233 19.65 13.23 -3.67
N ALA A 234 20.23 14.37 -4.05
CA ALA A 234 21.63 14.70 -3.81
C ALA A 234 21.82 16.20 -3.56
N GLN A 235 22.84 16.57 -2.80
CA GLN A 235 23.23 17.94 -2.52
C GLN A 235 23.98 18.54 -3.72
N THR A 236 23.58 19.73 -4.15
CA THR A 236 24.31 20.52 -5.15
C THR A 236 24.79 21.82 -4.52
N ARG A 237 25.55 22.63 -5.27
CA ARG A 237 25.94 23.98 -4.83
C ARG A 237 24.73 24.88 -4.51
N ASP A 238 23.61 24.64 -5.18
CA ASP A 238 22.37 25.42 -5.04
C ASP A 238 21.37 24.75 -4.06
N GLY A 239 21.83 23.79 -3.26
CA GLY A 239 21.01 23.00 -2.34
C GLY A 239 20.57 21.65 -2.92
N MET A 240 19.63 21.00 -2.25
CA MET A 240 19.20 19.64 -2.60
C MET A 240 18.48 19.57 -3.95
N GLY A 241 19.03 18.80 -4.89
CA GLY A 241 18.40 18.46 -6.16
C GLY A 241 17.67 17.11 -6.12
N CYS A 242 16.82 16.89 -7.12
CA CYS A 242 16.18 15.61 -7.42
C CYS A 242 16.65 15.16 -8.81
N PHE A 243 16.99 13.89 -8.97
CA PHE A 243 17.62 13.36 -10.17
C PHE A 243 16.98 12.06 -10.61
N LEU A 244 16.85 11.86 -11.92
CA LEU A 244 16.64 10.54 -12.50
C LEU A 244 18.01 9.94 -12.84
N VAL A 245 18.38 8.85 -12.17
CA VAL A 245 19.69 8.18 -12.30
C VAL A 245 19.48 6.82 -12.97
N PRO A 246 19.82 6.66 -14.27
CA PRO A 246 19.78 5.36 -14.94
C PRO A 246 20.72 4.35 -14.28
N ARG A 247 20.37 3.06 -14.31
CA ARG A 247 21.27 2.00 -13.83
C ARG A 247 22.36 1.67 -14.84
N LEU A 248 22.02 1.72 -16.13
CA LEU A 248 22.91 1.45 -17.26
C LEU A 248 22.94 2.66 -18.19
N LEU A 249 24.10 2.91 -18.80
CA LEU A 249 24.30 3.90 -19.85
C LEU A 249 23.79 3.39 -21.20
N GLU A 250 23.73 4.26 -22.21
CA GLU A 250 23.20 3.93 -23.54
C GLU A 250 23.98 2.83 -24.28
N ASP A 251 25.28 2.73 -24.01
CA ASP A 251 26.17 1.70 -24.55
C ASP A 251 26.07 0.35 -23.83
N GLY A 252 25.28 0.27 -22.75
CA GLY A 252 25.12 -0.94 -21.94
C GLY A 252 26.09 -1.05 -20.77
N SER A 253 27.03 -0.13 -20.61
CA SER A 253 27.92 -0.09 -19.45
C SER A 253 27.20 0.34 -18.17
N ALA A 254 27.78 0.02 -17.01
CA ALA A 254 27.23 0.39 -15.71
C ALA A 254 27.38 1.90 -15.46
N ASN A 255 26.35 2.54 -14.90
CA ASN A 255 26.37 3.96 -14.56
C ASN A 255 26.93 4.23 -13.14
N GLY A 256 27.96 3.50 -12.73
CA GLY A 256 28.61 3.68 -11.43
C GLY A 256 27.78 3.26 -10.19
N LEU A 257 26.64 2.59 -10.37
CA LEU A 257 25.84 2.07 -9.24
C LEU A 257 26.39 0.74 -8.74
N GLU A 258 27.06 0.77 -7.59
CA GLU A 258 27.72 -0.38 -6.98
C GLU A 258 26.89 -0.96 -5.83
N PHE A 259 26.22 -2.09 -6.07
CA PHE A 259 25.43 -2.76 -5.04
C PHE A 259 26.33 -3.51 -4.07
N GLN A 260 26.16 -3.22 -2.77
CA GLN A 260 27.02 -3.77 -1.72
C GLN A 260 26.42 -5.06 -1.14
N ARG A 261 25.14 -5.03 -0.77
CA ARG A 261 24.40 -6.17 -0.23
C ARG A 261 22.90 -5.99 -0.40
N LEU A 262 22.17 -7.11 -0.28
CA LEU A 262 20.73 -7.08 -0.06
C LEU A 262 20.43 -7.12 1.44
N LYS A 263 19.35 -6.45 1.84
CA LYS A 263 18.84 -6.50 3.20
C LYS A 263 18.24 -7.89 3.48
N ASP A 264 18.58 -8.48 4.61
CA ASP A 264 17.81 -9.59 5.17
C ASP A 264 16.63 -9.01 5.96
N LYS A 265 15.41 -9.18 5.42
CA LYS A 265 14.20 -8.51 5.91
C LYS A 265 13.25 -9.50 6.57
N ILE A 266 12.54 -9.03 7.60
CA ILE A 266 11.49 -9.78 8.31
C ILE A 266 10.35 -10.21 7.36
N GLY A 267 9.88 -9.30 6.52
CA GLY A 267 8.89 -9.51 5.47
C GLY A 267 9.32 -8.84 4.17
N ASN A 268 8.42 -8.67 3.21
CA ASN A 268 8.71 -8.05 1.91
C ASN A 268 9.86 -8.75 1.17
N ARG A 269 10.03 -10.06 1.39
CA ARG A 269 11.25 -10.82 1.03
C ARG A 269 11.38 -11.08 -0.47
N SER A 270 10.27 -11.12 -1.19
CA SER A 270 10.26 -11.22 -2.66
C SER A 270 10.80 -9.95 -3.35
N ASN A 271 10.78 -8.80 -2.67
CA ASN A 271 11.32 -7.54 -3.14
C ASN A 271 12.76 -7.37 -2.63
N ALA A 272 13.74 -7.32 -3.53
CA ALA A 272 15.11 -7.01 -3.12
C ALA A 272 15.21 -5.54 -2.67
N SER A 273 15.83 -5.31 -1.52
CA SER A 273 16.24 -3.98 -1.07
C SER A 273 17.74 -3.98 -0.93
N SER A 274 18.42 -3.10 -1.64
CA SER A 274 19.88 -3.03 -1.70
C SER A 274 20.43 -1.89 -0.87
N GLU A 275 21.70 -2.04 -0.48
CA GLU A 275 22.61 -0.92 -0.23
C GLU A 275 23.39 -0.67 -1.51
N VAL A 276 23.48 0.60 -1.89
CA VAL A 276 24.22 1.04 -3.07
C VAL A 276 25.18 2.14 -2.66
N GLU A 277 26.39 2.05 -3.18
CA GLU A 277 27.36 3.15 -3.20
C GLU A 277 27.58 3.48 -4.68
N PHE A 278 27.91 4.71 -4.97
CA PHE A 278 28.11 5.12 -6.35
C PHE A 278 29.08 6.27 -6.43
N ASP A 279 29.85 6.27 -7.51
CA ASP A 279 30.85 7.28 -7.79
C ASP A 279 30.71 7.73 -9.24
N GLU A 280 30.64 9.04 -9.44
CA GLU A 280 30.51 9.70 -10.74
C GLU A 280 29.31 9.22 -11.59
N ALA A 281 28.23 8.76 -10.94
CA ALA A 281 27.03 8.25 -11.61
C ALA A 281 26.27 9.39 -12.30
N PHE A 282 25.96 9.24 -13.59
CA PHE A 282 25.21 10.25 -14.34
C PHE A 282 23.75 10.32 -13.89
N GLY A 283 23.25 11.53 -13.64
CA GLY A 283 21.86 11.80 -13.29
C GLY A 283 21.30 13.00 -14.04
N PHE A 284 20.03 12.92 -14.42
CA PHE A 284 19.27 14.01 -15.04
C PHE A 284 18.48 14.76 -13.99
N LEU A 285 18.70 16.07 -13.88
CA LEU A 285 17.98 16.92 -12.93
C LEU A 285 16.47 16.93 -13.24
N LEU A 286 15.67 16.73 -12.19
CA LEU A 286 14.23 16.85 -12.18
C LEU A 286 13.82 18.14 -11.45
N GLY A 287 13.25 19.09 -12.19
CA GLY A 287 12.91 20.41 -11.67
C GLY A 287 14.13 21.33 -11.54
N THR A 288 14.11 22.18 -10.52
CA THR A 288 15.14 23.20 -10.28
C THR A 288 16.11 22.74 -9.19
N PRO A 289 17.42 23.08 -9.27
CA PRO A 289 18.34 22.85 -8.16
C PRO A 289 17.83 23.50 -6.86
N GLY A 290 18.02 22.84 -5.72
CA GLY A 290 17.52 23.32 -4.41
C GLY A 290 16.08 22.92 -4.08
N ASP A 291 15.28 22.56 -5.08
CA ASP A 291 13.86 22.21 -4.92
C ASP A 291 13.60 20.69 -4.85
N GLY A 292 14.63 19.87 -4.66
CA GLY A 292 14.54 18.41 -4.75
C GLY A 292 13.46 17.78 -3.87
N VAL A 293 13.31 18.27 -2.62
CA VAL A 293 12.24 17.82 -1.72
C VAL A 293 10.86 18.15 -2.31
N ARG A 294 10.68 19.37 -2.85
CA ARG A 294 9.41 19.80 -3.45
C ARG A 294 9.06 18.95 -4.67
N THR A 295 10.05 18.66 -5.52
CA THR A 295 9.88 17.84 -6.74
C THR A 295 9.31 16.46 -6.44
N ILE A 296 9.64 15.84 -5.30
CA ILE A 296 9.19 14.49 -4.97
C ILE A 296 7.93 14.43 -4.09
N LEU A 297 7.38 15.55 -3.65
CA LEU A 297 6.25 15.55 -2.70
C LEU A 297 5.02 14.82 -3.26
N ASP A 298 4.68 15.06 -4.52
CA ASP A 298 3.52 14.41 -5.17
C ASP A 298 3.78 12.92 -5.40
N MET A 299 5.01 12.57 -5.81
CA MET A 299 5.44 11.17 -5.90
C MET A 299 5.26 10.45 -4.55
N VAL A 300 5.79 11.02 -3.46
CA VAL A 300 5.65 10.45 -2.11
C VAL A 300 4.18 10.36 -1.71
N THR A 301 3.37 11.38 -1.98
CA THR A 301 1.92 11.40 -1.70
C THR A 301 1.20 10.23 -2.35
N LEU A 302 1.52 9.91 -3.61
CA LEU A 302 0.96 8.75 -4.32
C LEU A 302 1.38 7.41 -3.68
N THR A 303 2.65 7.28 -3.30
CA THR A 303 3.11 6.04 -2.61
C THR A 303 2.42 5.80 -1.27
N ARG A 304 2.02 6.88 -0.58
CA ARG A 304 1.34 6.79 0.72
C ARG A 304 -0.08 6.23 0.61
N LEU A 305 -0.80 6.54 -0.47
CA LEU A 305 -2.08 5.89 -0.78
C LEU A 305 -1.89 4.39 -1.04
N ASP A 306 -0.89 4.01 -1.83
CA ASP A 306 -0.59 2.60 -2.13
C ASP A 306 -0.27 1.81 -0.85
N CYS A 307 0.47 2.39 0.10
CA CYS A 307 0.72 1.78 1.42
C CYS A 307 -0.58 1.45 2.17
N ALA A 308 -1.54 2.38 2.16
CA ALA A 308 -2.82 2.22 2.81
C ALA A 308 -3.67 1.14 2.10
N LEU A 309 -3.72 1.18 0.77
CA LEU A 309 -4.45 0.19 -0.04
C LEU A 309 -3.90 -1.23 0.15
N ALA A 310 -2.57 -1.41 0.13
CA ALA A 310 -1.96 -2.73 0.37
C ALA A 310 -2.25 -3.23 1.78
N SER A 311 -2.13 -2.37 2.78
CA SER A 311 -2.39 -2.74 4.18
C SER A 311 -3.86 -3.14 4.39
N ALA A 312 -4.80 -2.38 3.82
CA ALA A 312 -6.23 -2.72 3.85
C ALA A 312 -6.51 -4.06 3.12
N GLY A 313 -5.87 -4.31 1.97
CA GLY A 313 -5.98 -5.56 1.23
C GLY A 313 -5.48 -6.76 2.06
N MET A 314 -4.31 -6.66 2.68
CA MET A 314 -3.77 -7.72 3.54
C MET A 314 -4.66 -8.00 4.76
N MET A 315 -5.20 -6.95 5.40
CA MET A 315 -6.16 -7.11 6.50
C MET A 315 -7.43 -7.84 6.03
N ARG A 316 -7.99 -7.44 4.88
CA ARG A 316 -9.16 -8.08 4.27
C ARG A 316 -8.93 -9.56 3.98
N ALA A 317 -7.79 -9.90 3.37
CA ALA A 317 -7.45 -11.28 3.03
C ALA A 317 -7.31 -12.15 4.28
N SER A 318 -6.62 -11.63 5.31
CA SER A 318 -6.38 -12.33 6.57
C SER A 318 -7.68 -12.55 7.34
N MET A 319 -8.57 -11.55 7.36
CA MET A 319 -9.91 -11.69 7.93
C MET A 319 -10.77 -12.68 7.17
N ALA A 320 -10.74 -12.67 5.84
CA ALA A 320 -11.50 -13.63 5.03
C ALA A 320 -11.06 -15.08 5.32
N GLU A 321 -9.74 -15.33 5.43
CA GLU A 321 -9.22 -16.63 5.82
C GLU A 321 -9.64 -17.03 7.25
N ALA A 322 -9.55 -16.12 8.22
CA ALA A 322 -9.94 -16.37 9.60
C ALA A 322 -11.45 -16.69 9.73
N VAL A 323 -12.31 -15.88 9.11
CA VAL A 323 -13.76 -16.10 9.08
C VAL A 323 -14.10 -17.42 8.39
N HIS A 324 -13.45 -17.75 7.28
CA HIS A 324 -13.63 -19.03 6.61
C HIS A 324 -13.24 -20.20 7.51
N HIS A 325 -12.08 -20.11 8.20
CA HIS A 325 -11.61 -21.12 9.12
C HIS A 325 -12.62 -21.38 10.25
N VAL A 326 -13.09 -20.32 10.92
CA VAL A 326 -14.00 -20.49 12.07
C VAL A 326 -15.39 -20.99 11.69
N ARG A 327 -15.84 -20.77 10.44
CA ARG A 327 -17.07 -21.37 9.90
C ARG A 327 -16.90 -22.87 9.68
N GLY A 328 -15.70 -23.32 9.30
CA GLY A 328 -15.39 -24.73 9.07
C GLY A 328 -15.03 -25.52 10.32
N ARG A 329 -14.44 -24.87 11.34
CA ARG A 329 -13.83 -25.53 12.51
C ARG A 329 -14.83 -25.73 13.66
N THR A 330 -14.86 -26.93 14.22
CA THR A 330 -15.66 -27.28 15.42
C THR A 330 -14.79 -27.33 16.68
N VAL A 331 -15.22 -26.69 17.78
CA VAL A 331 -14.60 -26.76 19.10
C VAL A 331 -15.70 -26.83 20.16
N PHE A 332 -15.54 -27.73 21.15
CA PHE A 332 -16.55 -28.00 22.18
C PHE A 332 -17.96 -28.29 21.61
N GLY A 333 -18.02 -29.06 20.52
CA GLY A 333 -19.28 -29.52 19.92
C GLY A 333 -20.03 -28.48 19.07
N LYS A 334 -19.51 -27.27 18.89
CA LYS A 334 -20.10 -26.22 18.03
C LYS A 334 -19.09 -25.67 17.04
N LYS A 335 -19.54 -25.07 15.93
CA LYS A 335 -18.62 -24.31 15.07
C LYS A 335 -18.05 -23.13 15.84
N LEU A 336 -16.81 -22.75 15.56
CA LEU A 336 -16.19 -21.58 16.20
C LEU A 336 -16.97 -20.30 15.90
N ILE A 337 -17.55 -20.18 14.71
CA ILE A 337 -18.43 -19.06 14.35
C ILE A 337 -19.76 -19.02 15.17
N ASP A 338 -20.10 -20.07 15.91
CA ASP A 338 -21.27 -20.12 16.79
C ASP A 338 -20.91 -19.86 18.26
N GLN A 339 -19.62 -19.63 18.56
CA GLN A 339 -19.14 -19.26 19.88
C GLN A 339 -19.23 -17.72 20.02
N PRO A 340 -20.00 -17.17 20.98
CA PRO A 340 -20.20 -15.73 21.09
C PRO A 340 -18.89 -14.94 21.25
N LEU A 341 -17.93 -15.44 22.02
CA LEU A 341 -16.65 -14.74 22.20
C LEU A 341 -15.88 -14.61 20.89
N MET A 342 -15.85 -15.67 20.08
CA MET A 342 -15.19 -15.67 18.76
C MET A 342 -15.86 -14.68 17.81
N THR A 343 -17.20 -14.66 17.76
CA THR A 343 -17.91 -13.72 16.89
C THR A 343 -17.69 -12.27 17.31
N ARG A 344 -17.56 -11.96 18.61
CA ARG A 344 -17.17 -10.61 19.07
C ARG A 344 -15.78 -10.22 18.60
N VAL A 345 -14.78 -11.10 18.74
CA VAL A 345 -13.41 -10.83 18.27
C VAL A 345 -13.40 -10.53 16.77
N LEU A 346 -13.99 -11.43 15.96
CA LEU A 346 -14.01 -11.28 14.51
C LEU A 346 -14.84 -10.06 14.06
N ALA A 347 -15.99 -9.81 14.69
CA ALA A 347 -16.80 -8.64 14.34
C ALA A 347 -16.08 -7.34 14.68
N ASP A 348 -15.37 -7.29 15.80
CA ASP A 348 -14.61 -6.11 16.23
C ASP A 348 -13.49 -5.78 15.25
N MET A 349 -12.77 -6.79 14.76
CA MET A 349 -11.80 -6.62 13.67
C MET A 349 -12.47 -6.24 12.34
N ALA A 350 -13.62 -6.83 12.02
CA ALA A 350 -14.34 -6.55 10.77
C ALA A 350 -14.75 -5.08 10.66
N LEU A 351 -15.09 -4.41 11.78
CA LEU A 351 -15.36 -2.97 11.81
C LEU A 351 -14.14 -2.16 11.36
N ASP A 352 -12.94 -2.48 11.85
CA ASP A 352 -11.70 -1.79 11.44
C ASP A 352 -11.36 -2.04 9.97
N VAL A 353 -11.48 -3.29 9.49
CA VAL A 353 -11.23 -3.59 8.07
C VAL A 353 -12.21 -2.85 7.16
N ALA A 354 -13.49 -2.78 7.53
CA ALA A 354 -14.50 -2.05 6.76
C ALA A 354 -14.18 -0.55 6.70
N ALA A 355 -13.92 0.08 7.85
CA ALA A 355 -13.58 1.50 7.93
C ALA A 355 -12.26 1.82 7.20
N ALA A 356 -11.22 0.98 7.36
CA ALA A 356 -9.95 1.14 6.66
C ALA A 356 -10.11 1.04 5.15
N THR A 357 -10.89 0.05 4.68
CA THR A 357 -11.15 -0.11 3.25
C THR A 357 -11.92 1.10 2.70
N ALA A 358 -13.03 1.48 3.35
CA ALA A 358 -13.83 2.64 2.93
C ALA A 358 -12.98 3.93 2.87
N LEU A 359 -12.17 4.17 3.90
CA LEU A 359 -11.30 5.34 4.00
C LEU A 359 -10.20 5.37 2.93
N ALA A 360 -9.56 4.23 2.64
CA ALA A 360 -8.55 4.14 1.59
C ALA A 360 -9.14 4.43 0.20
N PHE A 361 -10.34 3.90 -0.10
CA PHE A 361 -11.02 4.16 -1.37
C PHE A 361 -11.57 5.58 -1.47
N ARG A 362 -12.03 6.18 -0.37
CA ARG A 362 -12.37 7.60 -0.32
C ARG A 362 -11.18 8.50 -0.68
N LEU A 363 -9.98 8.16 -0.19
CA LEU A 363 -8.77 8.90 -0.53
C LEU A 363 -8.43 8.76 -2.03
N ALA A 364 -8.56 7.57 -2.60
CA ALA A 364 -8.40 7.38 -4.05
C ALA A 364 -9.40 8.24 -4.85
N ASP A 365 -10.68 8.22 -4.47
CA ASP A 365 -11.72 9.07 -5.07
C ASP A 365 -11.40 10.57 -4.93
N SER A 366 -10.76 10.96 -3.83
CA SER A 366 -10.36 12.35 -3.60
C SER A 366 -9.28 12.79 -4.59
N PHE A 367 -8.33 11.93 -4.92
CA PHE A 367 -7.32 12.25 -5.92
C PHE A 367 -7.92 12.41 -7.32
N ASP A 368 -8.86 11.56 -7.69
CA ASP A 368 -9.58 11.68 -8.98
C ASP A 368 -10.31 13.03 -9.10
N ARG A 369 -10.87 13.54 -8.00
CA ARG A 369 -11.70 14.75 -7.98
C ARG A 369 -10.97 16.02 -7.56
N ALA A 370 -9.75 15.92 -7.03
CA ALA A 370 -9.02 17.05 -6.44
C ALA A 370 -8.80 18.21 -7.42
N ARG A 371 -8.67 17.91 -8.72
CA ARG A 371 -8.47 18.95 -9.74
C ARG A 371 -9.69 19.85 -9.94
N GLU A 372 -10.89 19.31 -9.75
CA GLU A 372 -12.16 19.98 -10.08
C GLU A 372 -13.00 20.31 -8.83
N ASN A 373 -12.68 19.72 -7.68
CA ASN A 373 -13.39 19.93 -6.43
C ASN A 373 -12.44 20.34 -5.28
N PRO A 374 -12.51 21.61 -4.81
CA PRO A 374 -11.69 22.09 -3.69
C PRO A 374 -11.86 21.29 -2.39
N VAL A 375 -13.04 20.72 -2.14
CA VAL A 375 -13.30 19.89 -0.95
C VAL A 375 -12.49 18.59 -1.04
N ASP A 376 -12.45 17.95 -2.21
CA ASP A 376 -11.67 16.74 -2.43
C ASP A 376 -10.16 17.03 -2.46
N ALA A 377 -9.75 18.21 -2.96
CA ALA A 377 -8.36 18.67 -2.86
C ALA A 377 -7.91 18.85 -1.40
N ALA A 378 -8.74 19.50 -0.58
CA ALA A 378 -8.49 19.67 0.85
C ALA A 378 -8.46 18.30 1.57
N TYR A 379 -9.41 17.42 1.26
CA TYR A 379 -9.45 16.06 1.80
C TYR A 379 -8.17 15.31 1.44
N ALA A 380 -7.78 15.25 0.16
CA ALA A 380 -6.55 14.58 -0.27
C ALA A 380 -5.32 15.13 0.47
N ARG A 381 -5.19 16.46 0.57
CA ARG A 381 -4.03 17.10 1.19
C ARG A 381 -3.88 16.79 2.68
N VAL A 382 -4.98 16.80 3.43
CA VAL A 382 -5.00 16.55 4.89
C VAL A 382 -4.99 15.05 5.18
N MET A 383 -5.79 14.27 4.44
CA MET A 383 -6.08 12.89 4.80
C MET A 383 -5.06 11.88 4.28
N THR A 384 -4.24 12.15 3.26
CA THR A 384 -3.20 11.19 2.85
C THR A 384 -2.30 10.70 4.01
N PRO A 385 -1.69 11.57 4.85
CA PRO A 385 -0.93 11.10 6.01
C PRO A 385 -1.82 10.43 7.07
N VAL A 386 -3.06 10.90 7.28
CA VAL A 386 -4.03 10.32 8.24
C VAL A 386 -4.37 8.87 7.89
N VAL A 387 -4.76 8.65 6.62
CA VAL A 387 -5.14 7.35 6.08
C VAL A 387 -3.97 6.38 6.13
N LYS A 388 -2.78 6.82 5.70
CA LYS A 388 -1.57 6.00 5.81
C LYS A 388 -1.24 5.66 7.26
N TYR A 389 -1.26 6.64 8.16
CA TYR A 389 -0.94 6.44 9.57
C TYR A 389 -1.81 5.34 10.17
N TRP A 390 -3.12 5.50 10.10
CA TRP A 390 -4.02 4.61 10.83
C TRP A 390 -4.05 3.22 10.21
N ILE A 391 -4.32 3.13 8.91
CA ILE A 391 -4.51 1.85 8.21
C ILE A 391 -3.24 0.98 8.27
N CYS A 392 -2.06 1.57 8.03
CA CYS A 392 -0.83 0.79 8.05
C CYS A 392 -0.43 0.38 9.47
N LYS A 393 -0.78 1.17 10.50
CA LYS A 393 -0.37 0.91 11.88
C LYS A 393 -1.27 -0.09 12.62
N ILE A 394 -2.55 -0.20 12.25
CA ILE A 394 -3.45 -1.21 12.84
C ILE A 394 -3.24 -2.60 12.23
N ALA A 395 -2.72 -2.67 10.99
CA ALA A 395 -2.60 -3.93 10.25
C ALA A 395 -1.82 -5.04 10.97
N PRO A 396 -0.66 -4.80 11.61
CA PRO A 396 0.07 -5.87 12.31
C PRO A 396 -0.73 -6.51 13.44
N GLY A 397 -1.40 -5.70 14.27
CA GLY A 397 -2.19 -6.19 15.40
C GLY A 397 -3.46 -6.93 14.96
N LEU A 398 -4.13 -6.42 13.93
CA LEU A 398 -5.32 -7.06 13.36
C LEU A 398 -4.98 -8.41 12.70
N ILE A 399 -3.90 -8.46 11.91
CA ILE A 399 -3.48 -9.70 11.25
C ILE A 399 -2.97 -10.73 12.28
N TYR A 400 -2.34 -10.28 13.37
CA TYR A 400 -2.00 -11.14 14.50
C TYR A 400 -3.24 -11.83 15.09
N GLU A 401 -4.29 -11.08 15.39
CA GLU A 401 -5.52 -11.61 15.98
C GLU A 401 -6.28 -12.52 15.00
N ALA A 402 -6.28 -12.18 13.71
CA ALA A 402 -6.80 -13.06 12.66
C ALA A 402 -6.02 -14.38 12.57
N MET A 403 -4.69 -14.34 12.75
CA MET A 403 -3.83 -15.53 12.81
C MET A 403 -4.13 -16.37 14.05
N GLU A 404 -4.33 -15.75 15.21
CA GLU A 404 -4.74 -16.42 16.45
C GLU A 404 -6.09 -17.13 16.30
N SER A 405 -7.03 -16.53 15.58
CA SER A 405 -8.35 -17.12 15.28
C SER A 405 -8.29 -18.44 14.49
N ILE A 406 -7.20 -18.68 13.75
CA ILE A 406 -6.91 -19.93 13.02
C ILE A 406 -6.19 -20.96 13.92
N GLY A 407 -5.62 -20.50 15.04
CA GLY A 407 -4.83 -21.31 15.97
C GLY A 407 -3.46 -21.68 15.42
N GLY A 408 -2.88 -22.79 15.89
CA GLY A 408 -1.51 -23.18 15.56
C GLY A 408 -1.22 -23.29 14.06
N SER A 409 -2.22 -23.62 13.23
CA SER A 409 -2.03 -23.66 11.77
C SER A 409 -1.91 -22.27 11.13
N GLY A 410 -2.33 -21.21 11.80
CA GLY A 410 -2.11 -19.83 11.38
C GLY A 410 -0.65 -19.39 11.55
N TYR A 411 0.05 -19.97 12.53
CA TYR A 411 1.41 -19.60 12.90
C TYR A 411 2.51 -20.32 12.09
N VAL A 412 2.14 -21.03 11.03
CA VAL A 412 3.10 -21.75 10.17
C VAL A 412 3.19 -21.09 8.78
N GLU A 413 4.40 -21.09 8.22
CA GLU A 413 4.74 -20.37 6.98
C GLU A 413 4.08 -20.93 5.71
N GLU A 414 3.47 -22.12 5.80
CA GLU A 414 2.66 -22.68 4.72
C GLU A 414 1.38 -21.88 4.46
N ARG A 415 0.92 -21.07 5.42
CA ARG A 415 -0.25 -20.21 5.22
C ARG A 415 0.12 -18.79 4.79
N PRO A 416 -0.66 -18.18 3.89
CA PRO A 416 -0.48 -16.77 3.52
C PRO A 416 -0.52 -15.81 4.71
N ILE A 417 -1.33 -16.07 5.74
CA ILE A 417 -1.48 -15.16 6.88
C ILE A 417 -0.18 -14.93 7.68
N ALA A 418 0.68 -15.93 7.82
CA ALA A 418 1.99 -15.77 8.47
C ALA A 418 2.88 -14.78 7.68
N ARG A 419 2.82 -14.86 6.34
CA ARG A 419 3.49 -13.91 5.45
C ARG A 419 2.87 -12.52 5.56
N HIS A 420 1.55 -12.39 5.58
CA HIS A 420 0.86 -11.11 5.75
C HIS A 420 1.26 -10.42 7.07
N TYR A 421 1.38 -11.18 8.16
CA TYR A 421 1.82 -10.65 9.44
C TYR A 421 3.24 -10.06 9.35
N ARG A 422 4.18 -10.79 8.73
CA ARG A 422 5.56 -10.29 8.53
C ARG A 422 5.64 -9.13 7.53
N GLU A 423 4.71 -9.06 6.58
CA GLU A 423 4.62 -7.99 5.58
C GLU A 423 4.09 -6.69 6.17
N ALA A 424 3.04 -6.75 7.00
CA ALA A 424 2.27 -5.58 7.44
C ALA A 424 3.10 -4.40 7.98
N PRO A 425 4.15 -4.59 8.79
CA PRO A 425 4.96 -3.48 9.30
C PRO A 425 5.65 -2.65 8.20
N VAL A 426 5.94 -3.24 7.03
CA VAL A 426 6.69 -2.55 5.98
C VAL A 426 5.96 -1.31 5.49
N ASN A 427 4.62 -1.38 5.35
CA ASN A 427 3.83 -0.25 4.87
C ASN A 427 3.69 0.88 5.91
N ALA A 428 3.88 0.59 7.20
CA ALA A 428 3.90 1.62 8.24
C ALA A 428 5.28 2.29 8.37
N ILE A 429 6.35 1.58 7.99
CA ILE A 429 7.74 2.07 8.07
C ILE A 429 8.12 2.78 6.77
N TRP A 430 7.78 2.20 5.63
CA TRP A 430 8.12 2.68 4.29
C TRP A 430 7.32 3.91 3.90
N GLU A 431 8.06 4.90 3.40
CA GLU A 431 7.72 6.30 3.12
C GLU A 431 6.98 7.07 4.20
N GLY A 432 7.67 7.21 5.33
CA GLY A 432 7.31 8.07 6.45
C GLY A 432 6.60 7.29 7.54
N SER A 433 7.30 7.10 8.64
CA SER A 433 6.77 6.39 9.81
C SER A 433 5.62 7.16 10.47
N GLY A 434 4.94 6.54 11.44
CA GLY A 434 3.78 7.14 12.08
C GLY A 434 4.03 8.54 12.66
N ASN A 435 5.22 8.82 13.21
CA ASN A 435 5.55 10.18 13.67
C ASN A 435 5.64 11.17 12.52
N VAL A 436 6.22 10.76 11.39
CA VAL A 436 6.32 11.62 10.19
C VAL A 436 4.93 11.96 9.67
N MET A 437 4.00 10.99 9.65
CA MET A 437 2.62 11.24 9.24
C MET A 437 1.91 12.23 10.19
N ALA A 438 2.06 12.06 11.51
CA ALA A 438 1.51 12.98 12.50
C ALA A 438 2.08 14.40 12.32
N LEU A 439 3.41 14.52 12.19
CA LEU A 439 4.08 15.80 11.95
C LEU A 439 3.65 16.44 10.61
N ASP A 440 3.42 15.64 9.57
CA ASP A 440 2.92 16.15 8.29
C ASP A 440 1.51 16.73 8.44
N VAL A 441 0.61 16.11 9.21
CA VAL A 441 -0.71 16.68 9.54
C VAL A 441 -0.57 18.03 10.24
N LEU A 442 0.33 18.14 11.23
CA LEU A 442 0.58 19.40 11.94
C LEU A 442 1.18 20.49 11.03
N ARG A 443 2.05 20.11 10.08
CA ARG A 443 2.58 21.04 9.07
C ARG A 443 1.47 21.56 8.15
N VAL A 444 0.52 20.72 7.77
CA VAL A 444 -0.65 21.15 6.99
C VAL A 444 -1.51 22.09 7.83
N LEU A 445 -1.77 21.74 9.09
CA LEU A 445 -2.56 22.55 10.02
C LEU A 445 -1.99 23.96 10.19
N ASN A 446 -0.67 24.07 10.38
CA ASN A 446 0.00 25.35 10.55
C ASN A 446 -0.06 26.27 9.31
N ARG A 447 -0.25 25.70 8.12
CA ARG A 447 -0.23 26.45 6.85
C ARG A 447 -1.59 26.58 6.16
N GLY A 448 -2.58 25.76 6.55
CA GLY A 448 -3.86 25.63 5.88
C GLY A 448 -4.98 25.24 6.84
N LYS A 449 -5.30 26.12 7.78
CA LYS A 449 -6.41 25.91 8.75
C LYS A 449 -7.77 25.79 8.05
N ASP A 450 -7.95 26.53 6.97
CA ASP A 450 -9.11 26.47 6.08
C ASP A 450 -9.36 25.08 5.48
N LEU A 451 -8.29 24.30 5.22
CA LEU A 451 -8.40 22.91 4.77
C LEU A 451 -9.04 22.02 5.84
N PHE A 452 -8.70 22.24 7.12
CA PHE A 452 -9.31 21.52 8.24
C PHE A 452 -10.76 21.92 8.45
N GLU A 453 -11.10 23.20 8.31
CA GLU A 453 -12.50 23.66 8.35
C GLU A 453 -13.35 23.02 7.25
N THR A 454 -12.81 22.94 6.03
CA THR A 454 -13.46 22.29 4.89
C THR A 454 -13.67 20.79 5.15
N LEU A 455 -12.65 20.11 5.70
CA LEU A 455 -12.74 18.71 6.10
C LEU A 455 -13.81 18.52 7.19
N PHE A 456 -13.80 19.35 8.24
CA PHE A 456 -14.74 19.25 9.35
C PHE A 456 -16.18 19.47 8.92
N ALA A 457 -16.45 20.44 8.04
CA ALA A 457 -17.79 20.64 7.48
C ALA A 457 -18.28 19.40 6.71
N GLY A 458 -17.38 18.75 5.96
CA GLY A 458 -17.66 17.49 5.27
C GLY A 458 -17.97 16.35 6.24
N LEU A 459 -17.13 16.17 7.27
CA LEU A 459 -17.30 15.14 8.29
C LEU A 459 -18.59 15.35 9.11
N GLU A 460 -18.90 16.59 9.50
CA GLU A 460 -20.12 16.91 10.24
C GLU A 460 -21.36 16.50 9.45
N ARG A 461 -21.40 16.82 8.15
CA ARG A 461 -22.48 16.41 7.25
C ARG A 461 -22.59 14.89 7.15
N ASP A 462 -21.46 14.23 6.90
CA ASP A 462 -21.42 12.80 6.56
C ASP A 462 -21.65 11.90 7.79
N LEU A 463 -21.35 12.38 9.00
CA LEU A 463 -21.63 11.70 10.28
C LEU A 463 -23.07 11.92 10.79
N GLY A 464 -23.86 12.78 10.15
CA GLY A 464 -25.24 13.06 10.54
C GLY A 464 -25.40 13.50 12.00
N ALA A 465 -26.25 12.81 12.76
CA ALA A 465 -26.57 13.17 14.15
C ALA A 465 -25.35 13.19 15.10
N SER A 466 -24.34 12.36 14.83
CA SER A 466 -23.11 12.31 15.62
C SER A 466 -22.05 13.31 15.15
N GLY A 467 -22.28 14.00 14.03
CA GLY A 467 -21.30 14.86 13.37
C GLY A 467 -20.84 16.03 14.22
N LYS A 468 -21.78 16.81 14.76
CA LYS A 468 -21.47 18.01 15.53
C LYS A 468 -20.55 17.73 16.72
N LYS A 469 -20.93 16.75 17.56
CA LYS A 469 -20.15 16.34 18.73
C LYS A 469 -18.78 15.80 18.35
N THR A 470 -18.70 15.00 17.28
CA THR A 470 -17.44 14.44 16.81
C THR A 470 -16.50 15.54 16.30
N VAL A 471 -17.02 16.49 15.53
CA VAL A 471 -16.24 17.64 15.05
C VAL A 471 -15.79 18.55 16.19
N GLU A 472 -16.60 18.76 17.23
CA GLU A 472 -16.17 19.47 18.44
C GLU A 472 -14.96 18.79 19.10
N VAL A 473 -14.94 17.45 19.18
CA VAL A 473 -13.79 16.67 19.68
C VAL A 473 -12.57 16.86 18.77
N LEU A 474 -12.75 16.80 17.45
CA LEU A 474 -11.65 17.01 16.50
C LEU A 474 -11.07 18.43 16.61
N ARG A 475 -11.91 19.45 16.77
CA ARG A 475 -11.48 20.84 16.99
C ARG A 475 -10.68 20.98 18.28
N ALA A 476 -11.13 20.33 19.36
CA ALA A 476 -10.39 20.31 20.62
C ALA A 476 -9.02 19.61 20.47
N ALA A 477 -8.97 18.47 19.77
CA ALA A 477 -7.72 17.76 19.48
C ALA A 477 -6.78 18.59 18.60
N THR A 478 -7.31 19.31 17.61
CA THR A 478 -6.56 20.25 16.78
C THR A 478 -5.96 21.37 17.62
N ALA A 479 -6.78 22.04 18.45
CA ALA A 479 -6.33 23.13 19.31
C ALA A 479 -5.28 22.67 20.35
N LEU A 480 -5.38 21.43 20.84
CA LEU A 480 -4.36 20.82 21.69
C LEU A 480 -3.06 20.62 20.90
N ALA A 481 -3.14 20.03 19.70
CA ALA A 481 -1.97 19.73 18.89
C ALA A 481 -1.25 20.97 18.31
N GLU A 482 -1.95 22.10 18.19
CA GLU A 482 -1.32 23.40 17.90
C GLU A 482 -0.44 23.91 19.04
N ARG A 483 -0.76 23.53 20.28
CA ARG A 483 -0.06 23.98 21.50
C ARG A 483 1.00 22.96 21.96
N ASP A 484 0.76 21.69 21.67
CA ASP A 484 1.59 20.56 22.04
C ASP A 484 1.75 19.63 20.82
N GLU A 485 2.91 19.71 20.16
CA GLU A 485 3.26 18.81 19.05
C GLU A 485 3.14 17.32 19.45
N GLY A 486 3.35 17.00 20.73
CA GLY A 486 3.22 15.66 21.28
C GLY A 486 1.80 15.06 21.14
N ALA A 487 0.78 15.91 21.04
CA ALA A 487 -0.60 15.49 20.79
C ALA A 487 -0.89 15.17 19.32
N GLY A 488 0.09 15.28 18.41
CA GLY A 488 -0.10 15.02 16.98
C GLY A 488 -0.63 13.60 16.67
N ARG A 489 -0.22 12.60 17.45
CA ARG A 489 -0.73 11.22 17.30
C ARG A 489 -2.18 11.06 17.76
N LEU A 490 -2.59 11.80 18.78
CA LEU A 490 -3.98 11.84 19.21
C LEU A 490 -4.84 12.43 18.10
N LEU A 491 -4.44 13.58 17.54
CA LEU A 491 -5.17 14.25 16.46
C LEU A 491 -5.31 13.35 15.22
N ILE A 492 -4.20 12.82 14.71
CA ILE A 492 -4.21 12.02 13.47
C ILE A 492 -5.06 10.76 13.61
N GLU A 493 -5.06 10.11 14.78
CA GLU A 493 -5.90 8.93 15.01
C GLU A 493 -7.38 9.31 15.09
N GLN A 494 -7.73 10.38 15.81
CA GLN A 494 -9.12 10.85 15.88
C GLN A 494 -9.67 11.26 14.51
N LEU A 495 -8.86 11.90 13.67
CA LEU A 495 -9.23 12.22 12.28
C LEU A 495 -9.51 10.95 11.47
N ALA A 496 -8.68 9.93 11.59
CA ALA A 496 -8.85 8.67 10.86
C ALA A 496 -10.14 7.95 11.29
N LEU A 497 -10.41 7.89 12.59
CA LEU A 497 -11.61 7.26 13.15
C LEU A 497 -12.88 8.00 12.75
N ALA A 498 -12.91 9.32 12.87
CA ALA A 498 -14.07 10.12 12.44
C ALA A 498 -14.32 9.99 10.92
N ALA A 499 -13.27 10.03 10.11
CA ALA A 499 -13.38 9.87 8.66
C ALA A 499 -13.81 8.45 8.25
N GLY A 500 -13.28 7.42 8.91
CA GLY A 500 -13.68 6.03 8.67
C GLY A 500 -15.18 5.83 8.93
N ALA A 501 -15.71 6.37 10.02
CA ALA A 501 -17.14 6.33 10.32
C ALA A 501 -17.97 7.11 9.30
N ALA A 502 -17.53 8.33 8.94
CA ALA A 502 -18.21 9.17 7.94
C ALA A 502 -18.34 8.45 6.59
N GLU A 503 -17.29 7.77 6.15
CA GLU A 503 -17.32 7.02 4.89
C GLU A 503 -18.21 5.78 4.96
N LEU A 504 -18.27 5.09 6.10
CA LEU A 504 -19.23 3.99 6.28
C LEU A 504 -20.69 4.48 6.20
N TYR A 505 -21.02 5.65 6.75
CA TYR A 505 -22.35 6.24 6.58
C TYR A 505 -22.64 6.60 5.12
N ARG A 506 -21.68 7.20 4.40
CA ARG A 506 -21.83 7.54 2.97
C ARG A 506 -22.09 6.31 2.09
N LEU A 507 -21.53 5.16 2.46
CA LEU A 507 -21.75 3.88 1.76
C LEU A 507 -23.07 3.21 2.15
N GLY A 508 -23.87 3.82 3.03
CA GLY A 508 -25.13 3.24 3.51
C GLY A 508 -24.93 2.12 4.54
N ALA A 509 -23.72 1.91 5.05
CA ALA A 509 -23.40 0.90 6.06
C ALA A 509 -23.67 1.41 7.49
N GLY A 510 -24.81 2.07 7.71
CA GLY A 510 -25.11 2.81 8.95
C GLY A 510 -24.94 1.99 10.23
N LYS A 511 -25.42 0.74 10.27
CA LYS A 511 -25.25 -0.15 11.44
C LYS A 511 -23.78 -0.47 11.74
N ILE A 512 -22.95 -0.59 10.71
CA ILE A 512 -21.51 -0.82 10.85
C ILE A 512 -20.83 0.48 11.31
N ALA A 513 -21.25 1.62 10.75
CA ALA A 513 -20.78 2.94 11.14
C ALA A 513 -21.09 3.25 12.62
N ASP A 514 -22.31 2.96 13.09
CA ASP A 514 -22.73 3.14 14.48
C ASP A 514 -21.84 2.32 15.43
N ALA A 515 -21.67 1.02 15.14
CA ALA A 515 -20.82 0.14 15.94
C ALA A 515 -19.36 0.58 15.95
N PHE A 516 -18.82 0.98 14.79
CA PHE A 516 -17.46 1.48 14.69
C PHE A 516 -17.27 2.80 15.46
N LEU A 517 -18.15 3.78 15.24
CA LEU A 517 -18.11 5.09 15.88
C LEU A 517 -18.21 4.97 17.40
N GLU A 518 -19.20 4.23 17.91
CA GLU A 518 -19.38 4.04 19.35
C GLU A 518 -18.16 3.37 20.00
N THR A 519 -17.57 2.37 19.34
CA THR A 519 -16.48 1.59 19.94
C THR A 519 -15.10 2.25 19.77
N ARG A 520 -14.89 3.07 18.74
CA ARG A 520 -13.60 3.73 18.47
C ARG A 520 -13.53 5.16 19.02
N LEU A 521 -14.63 5.91 19.03
CA LEU A 521 -14.65 7.31 19.49
C LEU A 521 -15.31 7.51 20.86
N ALA A 522 -16.34 6.73 21.18
CA ALA A 522 -17.06 6.85 22.46
C ALA A 522 -16.65 5.79 23.50
N GLY A 523 -15.90 4.77 23.07
CA GLY A 523 -15.44 3.68 23.92
C GLY A 523 -14.30 4.07 24.86
N GLY A 524 -14.07 3.24 25.88
CA GLY A 524 -12.88 3.33 26.73
C GLY A 524 -11.63 2.83 26.01
N TRP A 525 -10.47 3.08 26.62
CA TRP A 525 -9.19 2.58 26.13
C TRP A 525 -9.17 1.04 26.04
N ARG A 526 -8.57 0.50 24.96
CA ARG A 526 -8.43 -0.94 24.73
C ARG A 526 -7.10 -1.28 24.03
N HIS A 527 -6.67 -2.53 24.18
CA HIS A 527 -5.44 -3.06 23.58
C HIS A 527 -5.65 -4.30 22.71
N THR A 528 -6.78 -4.99 22.86
CA THR A 528 -7.10 -6.24 22.15
C THR A 528 -8.47 -6.14 21.50
N TYR A 529 -8.74 -7.05 20.57
CA TYR A 529 -10.05 -7.17 19.91
C TYR A 529 -11.05 -7.96 20.77
N GLY A 530 -12.32 -7.88 20.38
CA GLY A 530 -13.43 -8.56 21.04
C GLY A 530 -14.16 -7.71 22.07
N VAL A 531 -13.88 -6.40 22.12
CA VAL A 531 -14.52 -5.46 23.05
C VAL A 531 -15.82 -4.92 22.44
N LEU A 532 -16.73 -5.84 22.12
CA LEU A 532 -18.07 -5.58 21.61
C LEU A 532 -19.13 -6.18 22.54
N ASP A 533 -20.05 -5.35 23.02
CA ASP A 533 -21.19 -5.81 23.81
C ASP A 533 -22.34 -6.37 22.93
N ALA A 534 -23.41 -6.84 23.57
CA ALA A 534 -24.51 -7.52 22.87
C ALA A 534 -25.46 -6.59 22.10
N ARG A 535 -25.33 -5.26 22.23
CA ARG A 535 -26.11 -4.29 21.44
C ARG A 535 -25.75 -4.38 19.96
N PHE A 536 -24.51 -4.75 19.66
CA PHE A 536 -24.04 -4.97 18.30
C PHE A 536 -24.16 -6.46 17.93
N ASP A 537 -24.98 -6.75 16.93
CA ASP A 537 -25.09 -8.11 16.40
C ASP A 537 -23.82 -8.48 15.63
N ALA A 538 -22.88 -9.10 16.35
CA ALA A 538 -21.61 -9.53 15.80
C ALA A 538 -21.76 -10.53 14.66
N ARG A 539 -22.80 -11.38 14.67
CA ARG A 539 -23.01 -12.34 13.59
C ARG A 539 -23.49 -11.64 12.33
N TYR A 540 -24.41 -10.68 12.47
CA TYR A 540 -24.83 -9.82 11.38
C TYR A 540 -23.66 -9.10 10.70
N VAL A 541 -22.74 -8.51 11.49
CA VAL A 541 -21.53 -7.84 10.97
C VAL A 541 -20.71 -8.80 10.10
N LEU A 542 -20.49 -10.02 10.58
CA LEU A 542 -19.68 -11.03 9.87
C LEU A 542 -20.38 -11.57 8.62
N ASP A 543 -21.67 -11.87 8.70
CA ASP A 543 -22.42 -12.38 7.54
C ASP A 543 -22.61 -11.31 6.46
N LEU A 544 -22.68 -10.02 6.84
CA LEU A 544 -22.74 -8.89 5.91
C LEU A 544 -21.40 -8.67 5.19
N LEU A 545 -20.29 -8.59 5.93
CA LEU A 545 -18.99 -8.21 5.36
C LEU A 545 -18.19 -9.39 4.80
N TYR A 546 -18.42 -10.59 5.35
CA TYR A 546 -17.74 -11.85 5.01
C TYR A 546 -18.77 -12.97 4.83
N PRO A 547 -19.66 -12.86 3.82
CA PRO A 547 -20.62 -13.90 3.52
C PRO A 547 -19.92 -15.23 3.27
N ALA A 548 -20.59 -16.34 3.57
CA ALA A 548 -20.04 -17.66 3.29
C ALA A 548 -19.77 -17.80 1.79
N ALA A 549 -18.50 -18.03 1.42
CA ALA A 549 -18.13 -18.29 0.05
C ALA A 549 -18.75 -19.61 -0.43
N THR A 550 -19.50 -19.55 -1.52
CA THR A 550 -20.14 -20.69 -2.19
C THR A 550 -19.22 -21.35 -3.20
#